data_AF-A0A7L2R479-F1
#
_entry.id   AF-A0A7L2R479-F1
#
_cell.length_a   1.000
_cell.length_b   1.000
_cell.length_c   1.000
_cell.angle_alpha   90.00
_cell.angle_beta   90.00
_cell.angle_gamma   90.00
#
_symmetry.space_group_name_H-M   'P 1'
#
loop_
_entity.id
_entity.type
_entity.pdbx_description
1 polymer ?
#
loop_
_entity_poly.entity_id
_entity_poly.type
_entity_poly.pdbx_seq_one_letter_code
_entity_poly.pdbx_strand_id
1 'polypeptide(L)'
;MTKLGQWLCGLALLGSAWAALALAPPGLQPPAPLRQALLPLPVYLLVAFGCYSLATVGYRLATFNDCEEAAAELQEHIRAARADLRRRGLRL
;
A
#
# COMPACT_ATOMS: atom_id res chain seq x y z
N MET A 1 21.31 -11.09 4.98
CA MET A 1 21.01 -9.74 5.50
C MET A 1 19.54 -9.44 5.27
N THR A 2 18.75 -9.24 6.32
CA THR A 2 17.30 -9.07 6.19
C THR A 2 16.99 -7.60 5.83
N LYS A 3 16.34 -7.38 4.68
CA LYS A 3 15.93 -6.04 4.20
C LYS A 3 15.14 -5.27 5.26
N LEU A 4 14.36 -5.98 6.08
CA LEU A 4 13.60 -5.44 7.21
C LEU A 4 14.49 -4.72 8.22
N GLY A 5 15.65 -5.29 8.58
CA GLY A 5 16.57 -4.66 9.53
C GLY A 5 17.11 -3.33 9.01
N GLN A 6 17.43 -3.25 7.71
CA GLN A 6 17.87 -2.00 7.08
C GLN A 6 16.80 -0.90 7.16
N TRP A 7 15.54 -1.26 6.90
CA TRP A 7 14.42 -0.31 7.00
C TRP A 7 14.14 0.13 8.43
N LEU A 8 14.19 -0.79 9.40
CA LEU A 8 14.02 -0.46 10.81
C LEU A 8 15.11 0.49 11.30
N CYS A 9 16.37 0.22 10.96
CA CYS A 9 17.47 1.11 11.33
C CYS A 9 17.31 2.50 10.71
N GLY A 10 16.94 2.59 9.42
CA GLY A 10 16.69 3.87 8.76
C GLY A 10 15.56 4.67 9.42
N LEU A 11 14.45 4.00 9.75
CA LEU A 11 13.30 4.63 10.41
C LEU A 11 13.64 5.07 11.84
N ALA A 12 14.40 4.26 12.57
CA ALA A 12 14.88 4.60 13.91
C ALA A 12 15.79 5.83 13.91
N LEU A 13 16.70 5.94 12.92
CA LEU A 13 17.57 7.13 12.75
C LEU A 13 16.77 8.38 12.40
N LEU A 14 15.76 8.26 11.53
CA LEU A 14 14.90 9.39 11.18
C LEU A 14 14.06 9.85 12.38
N GLY A 15 13.49 8.90 13.11
CA GLY A 15 12.71 9.16 14.31
C GLY A 15 13.54 9.78 15.44
N SER A 16 14.78 9.31 15.64
CA SER A 16 15.68 9.88 16.63
C SER A 16 16.14 11.30 16.26
N ALA A 17 16.41 11.55 14.98
CA ALA A 17 16.72 12.90 14.48
C ALA A 17 15.54 13.87 14.70
N TRP A 18 14.31 13.44 14.40
CA TRP A 18 13.13 14.24 14.67
C TRP A 18 12.93 14.50 16.17
N ALA A 19 13.06 13.47 17.01
CA ALA A 19 12.93 13.59 18.47
C ALA A 19 13.99 14.53 19.06
N ALA A 20 15.23 14.48 18.56
CA ALA A 20 16.30 15.40 18.95
C ALA A 20 15.95 16.86 18.61
N LEU A 21 15.34 17.11 17.45
CA LEU A 21 14.89 18.44 17.06
C LEU A 21 13.66 18.91 17.88
N ALA A 22 12.76 17.98 18.23
CA ALA A 22 11.57 18.28 19.03
C ALA A 22 11.90 18.63 20.49
N LEU A 23 12.94 18.00 21.07
CA LEU A 23 13.40 18.24 22.44
C LEU A 23 14.22 19.54 22.60
N ALA A 24 14.51 20.25 21.50
CA ALA A 24 15.19 21.55 21.48
C ALA A 24 16.42 21.63 22.41
N PRO A 25 17.52 20.91 22.11
CA PRO A 25 18.71 20.93 22.94
C PRO A 25 19.24 22.37 23.12
N PRO A 26 19.85 22.68 24.28
CA PRO A 26 20.13 24.06 24.71
C PRO A 26 21.07 24.86 23.79
N GLY A 27 21.69 24.25 22.78
CA GLY A 27 22.54 24.91 21.77
C GLY A 27 21.88 25.18 20.42
N LEU A 28 20.67 24.68 20.15
CA LEU A 28 19.96 24.83 18.87
C LEU A 28 18.55 25.37 19.14
N GLN A 29 18.40 26.70 19.11
CA GLN A 29 17.10 27.36 19.20
C GLN A 29 16.61 27.74 17.81
N PRO A 30 15.82 26.88 17.13
CA PRO A 30 15.17 27.28 15.88
C PRO A 30 14.15 28.40 16.14
N PRO A 31 13.90 29.26 15.14
CA PRO A 31 12.88 30.29 15.24
C PRO A 31 11.49 29.68 15.53
N ALA A 32 10.70 30.36 16.36
CA ALA A 32 9.38 29.91 16.82
C ALA A 32 8.45 29.31 15.74
N PRO A 33 8.30 29.89 14.53
CA PRO A 33 7.43 29.31 13.49
C PRO A 33 7.90 27.93 13.01
N LEU A 34 9.22 27.71 12.92
CA LEU A 34 9.77 26.42 12.49
C LEU A 34 9.45 25.32 13.50
N ARG A 35 9.56 25.63 14.81
CA ARG A 35 9.27 24.67 15.88
C ARG A 35 7.79 24.24 15.89
N GLN A 36 6.88 25.18 15.64
CA GLN A 36 5.45 24.91 15.57
C GLN A 36 5.08 23.99 14.39
N ALA A 37 5.78 24.12 13.26
CA ALA A 37 5.57 23.24 12.11
C ALA A 37 6.25 21.86 12.27
N LEU A 38 7.39 21.80 12.95
CA LEU A 38 8.16 20.56 13.12
C LEU A 38 7.53 19.58 14.11
N LEU A 39 6.86 20.08 15.15
CA LEU A 39 6.23 19.27 16.19
C LEU A 39 5.12 18.33 15.66
N PRO A 40 4.17 18.76 14.80
CA PRO A 40 3.17 17.88 14.20
C PRO A 40 3.66 17.12 12.95
N LEU A 41 4.91 17.30 12.53
CA LEU A 41 5.47 16.68 11.32
C LEU A 41 5.25 15.17 11.19
N PRO A 42 5.46 14.32 12.22
CA PRO A 42 5.20 12.88 12.08
C PRO A 42 3.72 12.56 11.84
N VAL A 43 2.81 13.37 12.39
CA VAL A 43 1.36 13.21 12.17
C VAL A 43 1.02 13.58 10.72
N TYR A 44 1.56 14.68 10.20
CA TYR A 44 1.36 15.05 8.80
C TYR A 44 1.90 13.99 7.84
N LEU A 45 3.05 13.39 8.15
CA LEU A 45 3.66 12.32 7.35
C LEU A 45 2.76 11.07 7.35
N LEU A 46 2.18 10.71 8.51
CA LEU A 46 1.24 9.60 8.62
C LEU A 46 -0.04 9.83 7.79
N VAL A 47 -0.62 11.03 7.87
CA VAL A 47 -1.81 11.40 7.09
C VAL A 47 -1.52 11.36 5.59
N ALA A 48 -0.42 11.95 5.14
CA ALA A 48 -0.02 11.93 3.74
C ALA A 48 0.22 10.49 3.23
N PHE A 49 0.88 9.66 4.03
CA PHE A 49 1.06 8.23 3.72
C PHE A 49 -0.27 7.50 3.61
N GLY A 50 -1.21 7.76 4.53
CA GLY A 50 -2.56 7.20 4.50
C GLY A 50 -3.31 7.58 3.23
N CYS A 51 -3.33 8.87 2.87
CA CYS A 51 -3.96 9.35 1.63
C CYS A 51 -3.34 8.72 0.38
N TYR A 52 -2.01 8.65 0.31
CA TYR A 52 -1.30 8.03 -0.81
C TYR A 52 -1.62 6.54 -0.93
N SER A 53 -1.65 5.82 0.20
CA SER A 53 -2.01 4.39 0.25
C SER A 53 -3.44 4.17 -0.23
N LEU A 54 -4.39 4.97 0.26
CA LEU A 54 -5.79 4.87 -0.13
C LEU A 54 -5.99 5.17 -1.62
N ALA A 55 -5.35 6.22 -2.13
CA ALA A 55 -5.39 6.58 -3.55
C ALA A 55 -4.81 5.47 -4.44
N THR A 56 -3.68 4.88 -4.02
CA THR A 56 -3.04 3.79 -4.76
C THR A 56 -3.91 2.55 -4.81
N VAL A 57 -4.49 2.16 -3.66
CA VAL A 57 -5.39 1.00 -3.57
C VAL A 57 -6.66 1.27 -4.38
N GLY A 58 -7.28 2.44 -4.20
CA GLY A 58 -8.47 2.85 -4.94
C GLY A 58 -8.25 2.87 -6.46
N TYR A 59 -7.13 3.43 -6.91
CA TYR A 59 -6.76 3.42 -8.32
C TYR A 59 -6.59 2.00 -8.86
N ARG A 60 -5.89 1.11 -8.12
CA ARG A 60 -5.70 -0.27 -8.54
C ARG A 60 -6.99 -1.10 -8.54
N LEU A 61 -7.91 -0.81 -7.64
CA LEU A 61 -9.25 -1.42 -7.62
C LEU A 61 -10.10 -0.91 -8.78
N ALA A 62 -10.09 0.39 -9.04
CA ALA A 62 -10.83 0.99 -10.15
C ALA A 62 -10.29 0.57 -11.53
N THR A 63 -8.99 0.30 -11.62
CA THR A 63 -8.30 -0.16 -12.84
C THR A 63 -8.12 -1.68 -12.86
N PHE A 64 -8.81 -2.43 -11.99
CA PHE A 64 -8.83 -3.88 -12.10
C PHE A 64 -9.54 -4.19 -13.41
N ASN A 65 -8.77 -4.55 -14.44
CA ASN A 65 -9.29 -4.88 -15.75
C ASN A 65 -10.30 -6.02 -15.57
N ASP A 66 -11.58 -5.74 -15.77
CA ASP A 66 -12.60 -6.76 -15.81
C ASP A 66 -12.19 -7.74 -16.92
N CYS A 67 -11.75 -8.94 -16.53
CA CYS A 67 -11.35 -9.99 -17.45
C CYS A 67 -12.60 -10.64 -18.05
N GLU A 68 -13.48 -9.84 -18.65
CA GLU A 68 -14.73 -10.31 -19.28
C GLU A 68 -14.43 -11.31 -20.39
N GLU A 69 -13.40 -11.06 -21.22
CA GLU A 69 -12.98 -11.98 -22.28
C GLU A 69 -12.55 -13.34 -21.71
N ALA A 70 -11.69 -13.36 -20.68
CA ALA A 70 -11.24 -14.60 -20.07
C ALA A 70 -12.39 -15.34 -19.35
N ALA A 71 -13.33 -14.60 -18.76
CA ALA A 71 -14.54 -15.18 -18.16
C ALA A 71 -15.46 -15.80 -19.22
N ALA A 72 -15.62 -15.15 -20.39
CA ALA A 72 -16.41 -15.65 -21.51
C ALA A 72 -15.77 -16.90 -22.14
N GLU A 73 -14.46 -16.89 -22.38
CA GLU A 73 -13.71 -18.03 -22.90
C GLU A 73 -13.80 -19.24 -21.95
N LEU A 74 -13.65 -19.01 -20.63
CA LEU A 74 -13.81 -20.05 -19.62
C LEU A 74 -15.24 -20.63 -19.61
N GLN A 75 -16.26 -19.79 -19.74
CA GLN A 75 -17.65 -20.26 -19.85
C GLN A 75 -17.88 -21.12 -21.09
N GLU A 76 -17.24 -20.79 -22.21
CA GLU A 76 -17.32 -21.57 -23.44
C GLU A 76 -16.67 -22.94 -23.27
N HIS A 77 -15.48 -23.00 -22.66
CA HIS A 77 -14.81 -24.25 -22.31
C HIS A 77 -15.66 -25.14 -21.39
N ILE A 78 -16.33 -24.54 -20.39
CA ILE A 78 -17.25 -25.28 -19.50
C ILE A 78 -18.42 -25.88 -20.29
N ARG A 79 -19.01 -25.14 -21.22
CA ARG A 79 -20.10 -25.64 -22.07
C ARG A 79 -19.64 -26.78 -22.95
N ALA A 80 -18.48 -26.65 -23.59
CA ALA A 80 -17.89 -27.69 -24.43
C ALA A 80 -17.57 -28.96 -23.62
N ALA A 81 -16.96 -28.82 -22.44
CA ALA A 81 -16.65 -29.95 -21.56
C ALA A 81 -17.91 -30.67 -21.08
N ARG A 82 -18.97 -29.92 -20.69
CA ARG A 82 -20.26 -30.51 -20.32
C ARG A 82 -20.91 -31.27 -21.47
N ALA A 83 -20.83 -30.72 -22.69
CA ALA A 83 -21.34 -31.40 -23.88
C ALA A 83 -20.58 -32.70 -24.17
N ASP A 84 -19.25 -32.70 -24.05
CA ASP A 84 -18.43 -33.91 -24.25
C ASP A 84 -18.71 -34.99 -23.19
N LEU A 85 -18.86 -34.59 -21.92
CA LEU A 85 -19.22 -35.52 -20.85
C LEU A 85 -20.60 -36.15 -21.06
N ARG A 86 -21.59 -35.36 -21.52
CA ARG A 86 -22.91 -35.88 -21.91
C ARG A 86 -22.82 -36.86 -23.09
N ARG A 87 -21.98 -36.57 -24.09
CA ARG A 87 -21.74 -37.49 -25.23
C ARG A 87 -21.11 -38.81 -24.78
N ARG A 88 -20.25 -38.78 -23.75
CA ARG A 88 -19.65 -39.96 -23.14
C ARG A 88 -20.59 -40.72 -22.19
N GLY A 89 -21.87 -40.31 -22.09
CA GLY A 89 -22.88 -40.97 -21.25
C GLY A 89 -22.76 -40.67 -19.75
N LEU A 90 -21.89 -39.74 -19.36
CA LEU A 90 -21.72 -39.30 -17.97
C LEU A 90 -22.77 -38.22 -17.68
N ARG A 91 -23.64 -38.47 -16.71
CA ARG A 91 -24.65 -37.49 -16.26
C ARG A 91 -24.02 -36.53 -15.24
N LEU A 92 -24.01 -35.24 -15.60
CA LEU A 92 -23.76 -34.08 -14.74
C LEU A 92 -25.05 -33.30 -14.57
#